data_AF-D3YCI3-F1
#
_entry.id   AF-D3YCI3-F1
#
_cell.length_a   1.000
_cell.length_b   1.000
_cell.length_c   1.000
_cell.angle_alpha   90.00
_cell.angle_beta   90.00
_cell.angle_gamma   90.00
#
_symmetry.space_group_name_H-M   'P 1'
#
loop_
_entity.id
_entity.type
_entity.pdbx_description
1 polymer ?
#
loop_
_entity_poly.entity_id
_entity_poly.type
_entity_poly.pdbx_seq_one_letter_code
_entity_poly.pdbx_strand_id
1 'polypeptide(L)'
;VDLRQESHGLLNGNHVSRYGKYNWENIGLTPETIMTNETELIHSCLGKQKIVAELSSSNDYAPVNPRTIDVSSAETEEEACRKRGLGYVRFTSLDHCFANPKIIDDFLTFARNLPEDTWLHFHCEAGNGRT
;
A
#
# COMPACT_ATOMS: atom_id res chain seq x y z
N VAL A 1 -9.37 -0.04 -5.18
CA VAL A 1 -8.85 -1.41 -5.23
C VAL A 1 -7.35 -1.30 -5.13
N ASP A 2 -6.84 -1.49 -3.93
CA ASP A 2 -5.40 -1.46 -3.66
C ASP A 2 -4.81 -2.85 -3.94
N LEU A 3 -3.81 -2.91 -4.83
CA LEU A 3 -3.16 -4.16 -5.25
C LEU A 3 -1.80 -4.38 -4.57
N ARG A 4 -1.48 -3.60 -3.54
CA ARG A 4 -0.13 -3.51 -3.00
C ARG A 4 0.10 -4.47 -1.85
N GLN A 5 1.18 -5.23 -1.96
CA GLN A 5 1.63 -6.12 -0.87
C GLN A 5 2.51 -5.37 0.13
N GLU A 6 3.33 -4.45 -0.35
CA GLU A 6 4.21 -3.64 0.48
C GLU A 6 3.44 -2.80 1.50
N SER A 7 4.01 -2.63 2.70
CA SER A 7 3.40 -1.80 3.73
C SER A 7 3.41 -0.34 3.30
N HIS A 8 2.26 0.34 3.34
CA HIS A 8 2.10 1.73 2.94
C HIS A 8 1.00 2.44 3.74
N GLY A 9 0.96 3.77 3.60
CA GLY A 9 -0.03 4.62 4.26
C GLY A 9 0.26 6.10 4.03
N LEU A 10 -0.37 6.94 4.82
CA LEU A 10 -0.26 8.39 4.72
C LEU A 10 0.35 8.97 6.00
N LEU A 11 1.45 9.70 5.87
CA LEU A 11 2.02 10.52 6.95
C LEU A 11 1.87 12.00 6.58
N ASN A 12 1.17 12.77 7.41
CA ASN A 12 0.81 14.17 7.13
C ASN A 12 0.11 14.34 5.77
N GLY A 13 -0.69 13.36 5.35
CA GLY A 13 -1.36 13.32 4.05
C GLY A 13 -0.46 12.95 2.86
N ASN A 14 0.85 12.75 3.07
CA ASN A 14 1.76 12.30 2.02
C ASN A 14 1.76 10.76 1.98
N HIS A 15 1.61 10.20 0.79
CA HIS A 15 1.73 8.77 0.61
C HIS A 15 3.18 8.31 0.87
N VAL A 16 3.36 7.27 1.66
CA VAL A 16 4.66 6.64 1.96
C VAL A 16 4.53 5.13 1.94
N SER A 17 5.62 4.42 1.66
CA SER A 17 5.71 2.97 1.79
C SER A 17 7.01 2.57 2.48
N ARG A 18 7.01 1.38 3.08
CA ARG A 18 8.24 0.76 3.59
C ARG A 18 8.87 -0.05 2.47
N TYR A 19 9.87 0.53 1.84
CA TYR A 19 10.55 -0.10 0.73
C TYR A 19 11.59 -1.13 1.20
N GLY A 20 11.40 -2.39 0.80
CA GLY A 20 12.43 -3.43 0.80
C GLY A 20 13.05 -3.58 -0.59
N LYS A 21 14.16 -4.31 -0.70
CA LYS A 21 14.78 -4.60 -2.02
C LYS A 21 13.73 -5.19 -2.97
N TYR A 22 13.63 -4.65 -4.19
CA TYR A 22 12.61 -5.01 -5.20
C TYR A 22 11.16 -4.76 -4.77
N ASN A 23 10.91 -3.89 -3.78
CA ASN A 23 9.60 -3.66 -3.18
C ASN A 23 9.00 -4.91 -2.49
N TRP A 24 9.85 -5.81 -2.00
CA TRP A 24 9.46 -7.12 -1.46
C TRP A 24 9.59 -7.21 0.08
N GLU A 25 9.28 -6.15 0.80
CA GLU A 25 9.34 -6.14 2.28
C GLU A 25 8.53 -7.27 2.92
N ASN A 26 7.39 -7.59 2.32
CA ASN A 26 6.39 -8.51 2.86
C ASN A 26 6.35 -9.88 2.16
N ILE A 27 7.40 -10.22 1.38
CA ILE A 27 7.41 -11.47 0.63
C ILE A 27 7.29 -12.68 1.56
N GLY A 28 6.33 -13.57 1.23
CA GLY A 28 6.07 -14.79 2.00
C GLY A 28 5.18 -14.62 3.22
N LEU A 29 4.76 -13.39 3.56
CA LEU A 29 3.79 -13.14 4.63
C LEU A 29 2.35 -13.34 4.13
N THR A 30 1.44 -13.69 5.06
CA THR A 30 0.02 -13.79 4.75
C THR A 30 -0.63 -12.40 4.67
N PRO A 31 -1.74 -12.23 3.92
CA PRO A 31 -2.45 -10.95 3.86
C PRO A 31 -2.82 -10.39 5.23
N GLU A 32 -3.27 -11.23 6.16
CA GLU A 32 -3.67 -10.83 7.52
C GLU A 32 -2.48 -10.30 8.32
N THR A 33 -1.33 -10.96 8.20
CA THR A 33 -0.08 -10.55 8.84
C THR A 33 0.38 -9.20 8.28
N ILE A 34 0.31 -9.02 6.96
CA ILE A 34 0.68 -7.77 6.29
C ILE A 34 -0.19 -6.62 6.76
N MET A 35 -1.51 -6.78 6.74
CA MET A 35 -2.45 -5.73 7.15
C MET A 35 -2.28 -5.34 8.62
N THR A 36 -2.03 -6.33 9.50
CA THR A 36 -1.78 -6.08 10.93
C THR A 36 -0.48 -5.30 11.12
N ASN A 37 0.62 -5.78 10.54
CA ASN A 37 1.93 -5.14 10.64
C ASN A 37 1.93 -3.73 10.05
N GLU A 38 1.26 -3.52 8.91
CA GLU A 38 1.16 -2.21 8.28
C GLU A 38 0.40 -1.21 9.17
N THR A 39 -0.76 -1.62 9.70
CA THR A 39 -1.57 -0.77 10.58
C THR A 39 -0.76 -0.33 11.80
N GLU A 40 -0.10 -1.28 12.46
CA GLU A 40 0.78 -1.00 13.59
C GLU A 40 1.94 -0.08 13.21
N LEU A 41 2.59 -0.34 12.07
CA LEU A 41 3.71 0.46 11.57
C LEU A 41 3.28 1.92 11.34
N ILE A 42 2.19 2.13 10.61
CA ILE A 42 1.70 3.47 10.26
C ILE A 42 1.29 4.23 11.53
N HIS A 43 0.44 3.65 12.37
CA HIS A 43 -0.01 4.33 13.59
C HIS A 43 1.13 4.58 14.58
N SER A 44 2.14 3.70 14.64
CA SER A 44 3.32 3.91 15.47
C SER A 44 4.16 5.13 15.07
N CYS A 45 3.94 5.70 13.89
CA CYS A 45 4.64 6.90 13.42
C CYS A 45 4.09 8.18 14.04
N LEU A 46 2.83 8.19 14.52
CA LEU A 46 2.19 9.39 15.04
C LEU A 46 2.97 10.00 16.21
N GLY A 47 3.18 11.32 16.18
CA GLY A 47 3.91 12.05 17.21
C GLY A 47 5.42 11.80 17.22
N LYS A 48 5.97 11.12 16.20
CA LYS A 48 7.40 10.85 16.06
C LYS A 48 7.99 11.57 14.86
N GLN A 49 9.29 11.79 14.94
CA GLN A 49 10.07 12.22 13.79
C GLN A 49 10.43 11.01 12.91
N LYS A 50 10.31 11.16 11.59
CA LYS A 50 10.65 10.13 10.60
C LYS A 50 11.50 10.72 9.48
N ILE A 51 12.41 9.92 8.94
CA ILE A 51 13.12 10.24 7.71
C ILE A 51 12.39 9.54 6.58
N VAL A 52 11.99 10.29 5.56
CA VAL A 52 11.40 9.78 4.33
C VAL A 52 12.26 10.23 3.16
N ALA A 53 12.35 9.43 2.11
CA ALA A 53 13.16 9.70 0.94
C ALA A 53 12.40 9.27 -0.32
N GLU A 54 12.73 9.88 -1.44
CA GLU A 54 12.29 9.43 -2.75
C GLU A 54 13.22 8.31 -3.23
N LEU A 55 12.74 7.42 -4.09
CA LEU A 55 13.59 6.40 -4.71
C LEU A 55 13.91 6.79 -6.14
N SER A 56 15.19 6.69 -6.50
CA SER A 56 15.64 7.01 -7.85
C SER A 56 15.72 5.76 -8.72
N SER A 57 14.85 5.65 -9.72
CA SER A 57 14.88 4.56 -10.71
C SER A 57 16.15 4.55 -11.56
N SER A 58 16.86 5.69 -11.68
CA SER A 58 18.14 5.78 -12.40
C SER A 58 19.34 5.27 -11.59
N ASN A 59 19.16 4.99 -10.31
CA ASN A 59 20.23 4.57 -9.39
C ASN A 59 19.79 3.35 -8.56
N ASP A 60 19.26 2.33 -9.23
CA ASP A 60 18.82 1.06 -8.60
C ASP A 60 17.90 1.26 -7.39
N TYR A 61 16.98 2.22 -7.49
CA TYR A 61 16.03 2.59 -6.43
C TYR A 61 16.71 2.97 -5.10
N ALA A 62 17.90 3.58 -5.17
CA ALA A 62 18.53 4.16 -3.98
C ALA A 62 17.71 5.35 -3.44
N PRO A 63 17.67 5.54 -2.11
CA PRO A 63 17.01 6.70 -1.51
C PRO A 63 17.77 7.98 -1.87
N VAL A 64 17.03 8.98 -2.35
CA VAL A 64 17.50 10.32 -2.70
C VAL A 64 16.65 11.36 -1.98
N ASN A 65 17.19 12.58 -1.84
CA ASN A 65 16.50 13.71 -1.21
C ASN A 65 15.87 13.39 0.17
N PRO A 66 16.61 12.82 1.13
CA PRO A 66 16.04 12.46 2.42
C PRO A 66 15.57 13.74 3.15
N ARG A 67 14.34 13.68 3.65
CA ARG A 67 13.76 14.74 4.47
C ARG A 67 13.28 14.19 5.80
N THR A 68 13.51 14.96 6.84
CA THR A 68 12.96 14.71 8.15
C THR A 68 11.58 15.34 8.25
N ILE A 69 10.59 14.56 8.70
CA ILE A 69 9.22 15.02 8.93
C ILE A 69 8.83 14.76 10.38
N ASP A 70 8.16 15.72 11.00
CA ASP A 70 7.46 15.51 12.27
C ASP A 70 6.03 15.06 11.97
N VAL A 71 5.68 13.85 12.37
CA VAL A 71 4.42 13.22 12.00
C VAL A 71 3.29 13.68 12.93
N SER A 72 2.39 14.52 12.41
CA SER A 72 1.20 15.02 13.09
C SER A 72 -0.08 14.29 12.69
N SER A 73 -0.08 13.56 11.56
CA SER A 73 -1.14 12.61 11.19
C SER A 73 -0.55 11.34 10.59
N ALA A 74 -1.15 10.20 10.91
CA ALA A 74 -0.80 8.90 10.35
C ALA A 74 -2.08 8.10 10.09
N GLU A 75 -2.35 7.74 8.84
CA GLU A 75 -3.58 7.07 8.40
C GLU A 75 -3.20 5.91 7.46
N THR A 76 -3.86 4.76 7.60
CA THR A 76 -3.82 3.73 6.54
C THR A 76 -4.55 4.23 5.30
N GLU A 77 -4.33 3.60 4.14
CA GLU A 77 -5.09 3.97 2.94
C GLU A 77 -6.60 3.71 3.12
N GLU A 78 -6.96 2.62 3.81
CA GLU A 78 -8.35 2.31 4.15
C GLU A 78 -9.01 3.44 4.96
N GLU A 79 -8.34 3.92 6.01
CA GLU A 79 -8.82 5.03 6.85
C GLU A 79 -9.01 6.30 6.00
N ALA A 80 -8.04 6.61 5.14
CA ALA A 80 -8.09 7.77 4.26
C ALA A 80 -9.22 7.70 3.23
N CYS A 81 -9.49 6.52 2.65
CA CYS A 81 -10.61 6.28 1.73
C CYS A 81 -11.95 6.40 2.45
N ARG A 82 -12.13 5.71 3.59
CA ARG A 82 -13.38 5.71 4.35
C ARG A 82 -13.75 7.11 4.83
N LYS A 83 -12.77 7.90 5.30
CA LYS A 83 -12.96 9.32 5.69
C LYS A 83 -13.50 10.20 4.57
N ARG A 84 -13.28 9.80 3.31
CA ARG A 84 -13.76 10.49 2.10
C ARG A 84 -15.03 9.87 1.51
N GLY A 85 -15.65 8.93 2.22
CA GLY A 85 -16.86 8.25 1.76
C GLY A 85 -16.61 7.23 0.64
N LEU A 86 -15.37 6.77 0.47
CA LEU A 86 -15.01 5.78 -0.54
C LEU A 86 -15.02 4.37 0.07
N GLY A 87 -15.47 3.40 -0.72
CA GLY A 87 -15.23 1.98 -0.44
C GLY A 87 -13.74 1.64 -0.58
N TYR A 88 -13.31 0.60 0.12
CA TYR A 88 -11.94 0.13 0.10
C TYR A 88 -11.88 -1.40 0.07
N VAL A 89 -10.96 -1.94 -0.70
CA VAL A 89 -10.61 -3.37 -0.73
C VAL A 89 -9.14 -3.48 -1.10
N ARG A 90 -8.46 -4.43 -0.46
CA ARG A 90 -7.04 -4.70 -0.68
C ARG A 90 -6.78 -6.14 -1.11
N PHE A 91 -5.90 -6.28 -2.08
CA PHE A 91 -5.35 -7.53 -2.56
C PHE A 91 -3.82 -7.43 -2.52
N THR A 92 -3.16 -8.16 -1.61
CA THR A 92 -1.73 -8.02 -1.34
C THR A 92 -0.85 -8.68 -2.41
N SER A 93 -0.90 -8.19 -3.66
CA SER A 93 -0.16 -8.71 -4.80
C SER A 93 1.30 -8.26 -4.79
N LEU A 94 2.20 -9.24 -4.78
CA LEU A 94 3.66 -9.04 -4.79
C LEU A 94 4.07 -8.26 -6.05
N ASP A 95 5.00 -7.32 -5.89
CA ASP A 95 5.50 -6.55 -7.03
C ASP A 95 6.32 -7.41 -8.01
N HIS A 96 6.35 -7.01 -9.28
CA HIS A 96 7.08 -7.69 -10.37
C HIS A 96 6.70 -9.17 -10.61
N CYS A 97 5.60 -9.65 -10.04
CA CYS A 97 5.16 -11.04 -10.12
C CYS A 97 3.71 -11.12 -10.59
N PHE A 98 3.35 -12.25 -11.22
CA PHE A 98 1.94 -12.56 -11.45
C PHE A 98 1.23 -12.80 -10.11
N ALA A 99 -0.03 -12.39 -10.01
CA ALA A 99 -0.80 -12.55 -8.79
C ALA A 99 -0.92 -14.03 -8.40
N ASN A 100 -0.82 -14.31 -7.11
CA ASN A 100 -1.02 -15.67 -6.59
C ASN A 100 -2.47 -16.13 -6.91
N PRO A 101 -2.68 -17.40 -7.32
CA PRO A 101 -4.03 -17.91 -7.60
C PRO A 101 -5.07 -17.62 -6.52
N LYS A 102 -4.70 -17.68 -5.23
CA LYS A 102 -5.60 -17.32 -4.14
C LYS A 102 -6.07 -15.86 -4.21
N ILE A 103 -5.17 -14.93 -4.53
CA ILE A 103 -5.52 -13.50 -4.67
C ILE A 103 -6.49 -13.31 -5.84
N ILE A 104 -6.31 -14.05 -6.93
CA ILE A 104 -7.22 -14.03 -8.08
C ILE A 104 -8.61 -14.54 -7.67
N ASP A 105 -8.69 -15.65 -6.94
CA ASP A 105 -9.95 -16.20 -6.45
C ASP A 105 -10.67 -15.25 -5.48
N ASP A 106 -9.91 -14.60 -4.59
CA ASP A 106 -10.44 -13.58 -3.67
C ASP A 106 -10.99 -12.37 -4.46
N PHE A 107 -10.29 -11.92 -5.51
CA PHE A 107 -10.76 -10.86 -6.39
C PHE A 107 -12.01 -11.24 -7.17
N LEU A 108 -12.06 -12.44 -7.75
CA LEU A 108 -13.24 -12.92 -8.48
C LEU A 108 -14.46 -13.03 -7.54
N THR A 109 -14.25 -13.45 -6.30
CA THR A 109 -15.30 -13.51 -5.28
C THR A 109 -15.79 -12.10 -4.93
N PHE A 110 -14.88 -11.15 -4.73
CA PHE A 110 -15.22 -9.75 -4.51
C PHE A 110 -16.04 -9.18 -5.69
N ALA A 111 -15.52 -9.31 -6.91
CA ALA A 111 -16.12 -8.73 -8.11
C ALA A 111 -17.54 -9.26 -8.40
N ARG A 112 -17.79 -10.56 -8.14
CA ARG A 112 -19.12 -11.17 -8.31
C ARG A 112 -20.18 -10.66 -7.34
N ASN A 113 -19.77 -10.08 -6.22
CA ASN A 113 -20.68 -9.60 -5.17
C ASN A 113 -20.89 -8.07 -5.20
N LEU A 114 -20.37 -7.38 -6.21
CA LEU A 114 -20.52 -5.93 -6.33
C LEU A 114 -21.89 -5.54 -6.92
N PRO A 115 -22.49 -4.44 -6.45
CA PRO A 115 -23.58 -3.77 -7.16
C PRO A 115 -23.18 -3.43 -8.61
N GLU A 116 -24.14 -3.52 -9.54
CA GLU A 116 -23.90 -3.32 -10.98
C GLU A 116 -23.32 -1.94 -11.33
N ASP A 117 -23.60 -0.92 -10.52
CA ASP A 117 -23.15 0.46 -10.70
C ASP A 117 -21.83 0.80 -10.00
N THR A 118 -21.14 -0.21 -9.45
CA THR A 118 -19.88 0.02 -8.73
C THR A 118 -18.75 0.43 -9.66
N TRP A 119 -18.16 1.60 -9.41
CA TRP A 119 -16.91 2.02 -10.04
C TRP A 119 -15.70 1.40 -9.33
N LEU A 120 -14.83 0.71 -10.08
CA LEU A 120 -13.56 0.19 -9.56
C LEU A 120 -12.38 1.02 -10.05
N HIS A 121 -11.65 1.61 -9.11
CA HIS A 121 -10.36 2.24 -9.37
C HIS A 121 -9.24 1.32 -8.86
N PHE A 122 -8.41 0.83 -9.77
CA PHE A 122 -7.25 -0.01 -9.48
C PHE A 122 -5.99 0.84 -9.40
N HIS A 123 -5.11 0.53 -8.46
CA HIS A 123 -3.78 1.12 -8.40
C HIS A 123 -2.77 0.15 -7.81
N CYS A 124 -1.50 0.43 -8.09
CA CYS A 124 -0.35 -0.15 -7.41
C CYS A 124 0.66 0.98 -7.14
N GLU A 125 1.95 0.68 -6.97
CA GLU A 125 2.95 1.74 -6.78
C GLU A 125 3.08 2.65 -8.01
N ALA A 126 3.23 2.08 -9.21
CA ALA A 126 3.45 2.83 -10.46
C ALA A 126 2.26 2.85 -11.43
N GLY A 127 1.16 2.14 -11.11
CA GLY A 127 0.01 2.00 -12.00
C GLY A 127 0.31 1.27 -13.32
N ASN A 128 1.20 0.26 -13.30
CA ASN A 128 1.65 -0.44 -14.51
C ASN A 128 1.54 -1.97 -14.40
N GLY A 129 2.48 -2.65 -13.75
CA GLY A 129 2.53 -4.13 -13.83
C GLY A 129 1.39 -4.86 -13.12
N ARG A 130 0.96 -4.36 -11.96
CA ARG A 130 -0.12 -4.95 -11.14
C ARG A 130 -1.51 -4.41 -11.50
N THR A 131 -1.60 -3.12 -11.87
CA THR A 131 -2.85 -2.41 -12.23
C THR A 131 -3.33 -2.83 -13.61
#